data_AF-A0A1J4Z0W2-F1
#
_entry.id   AF-A0A1J4Z0W2-F1
#
_cell.length_a   1.000
_cell.length_b   1.000
_cell.length_c   1.000
_cell.angle_alpha   90.00
_cell.angle_beta   90.00
_cell.angle_gamma   90.00
#
_symmetry.space_group_name_H-M   'P 1'
#
loop_
_entity.id
_entity.type
_entity.pdbx_description
1 polymer ?
#
loop_
_entity_poly.entity_id
_entity_poly.type
_entity_poly.pdbx_seq_one_letter_code
_entity_poly.pdbx_strand_id
1 'polypeptide(L)' 'MRAGLASLHGKLDFAVREIEVGWEGELAERYGRLLPVLVLDGEEICHYFLDRARLMTILVANP' A
#
# COMPACT_ATOMS: atom_id res chain seq x y z
N MET A 1 3.57 -2.67 -7.81
CA MET A 1 3.57 -2.45 -6.34
C MET A 1 4.26 -3.57 -5.57
N ARG A 2 3.74 -4.81 -5.56
CA ARG A 2 4.28 -5.96 -4.79
C ARG A 2 5.80 -6.18 -4.89
N ALA A 3 6.35 -6.31 -6.10
CA ALA A 3 7.81 -6.50 -6.28
C ALA A 3 8.64 -5.33 -5.72
N GLY A 4 8.10 -4.11 -5.79
CA GLY A 4 8.73 -2.92 -5.22
C GLY A 4 8.80 -3.02 -3.69
N LEU A 5 7.72 -3.43 -3.03
CA LEU A 5 7.68 -3.63 -1.58
C LEU A 5 8.60 -4.78 -1.14
N ALA A 6 8.61 -5.89 -1.87
CA ALA A 6 9.51 -7.01 -1.59
C ALA A 6 10.99 -6.60 -1.63
N SER A 7 11.37 -5.66 -2.51
CA SER A 7 12.75 -5.13 -2.58
C SER A 7 13.16 -4.26 -1.38
N LEU A 8 12.20 -3.86 -0.53
CA LEU A 8 12.42 -3.05 0.66
C LEU A 8 12.44 -3.90 1.94
N HIS A 9 11.90 -5.12 1.91
CA HIS A 9 12.01 -6.07 3.02
C HIS A 9 13.49 -6.31 3.37
N GLY A 10 13.79 -6.33 4.67
CA GLY A 10 15.14 -6.48 5.20
C GLY A 10 15.93 -5.17 5.32
N LYS A 11 15.45 -4.06 4.73
CA LYS A 11 15.98 -2.71 5.00
C LYS A 11 15.11 -1.92 5.98
N LEU A 12 13.84 -2.27 6.03
CA LEU A 12 12.81 -1.65 6.86
C LEU A 12 11.98 -2.77 7.48
N ASP A 13 11.47 -2.51 8.69
CA ASP A 13 10.64 -3.47 9.41
C ASP A 13 9.16 -3.14 9.18
N PHE A 14 8.55 -3.80 8.19
CA PHE A 14 7.12 -3.71 7.94
C PHE A 14 6.59 -5.04 7.41
N ALA A 15 5.32 -5.31 7.67
CA ALA A 15 4.59 -6.45 7.12
C ALA A 15 3.61 -5.98 6.04
N VAL A 16 3.48 -6.78 4.98
CA VAL A 16 2.49 -6.53 3.92
C VAL A 16 1.40 -7.59 3.99
N ARG A 17 0.15 -7.14 4.06
CA ARG A 17 -1.03 -7.99 3.89
C ARG A 17 -1.74 -7.62 2.61
N GLU A 18 -1.90 -8.58 1.71
CA GLU A 18 -2.71 -8.41 0.51
C GLU A 18 -4.18 -8.66 0.84
N ILE A 19 -5.06 -7.77 0.37
CA ILE A 19 -6.50 -7.84 0.56
C ILE A 19 -7.13 -7.76 -0.81
N GLU A 20 -8.02 -8.71 -1.12
CA GLU A 20 -8.81 -8.67 -2.34
C GLU A 20 -9.92 -7.62 -2.22
N VAL A 21 -10.02 -6.73 -3.20
CA VAL A 21 -11.00 -5.64 -3.22
C VAL A 21 -12.38 -6.12 -3.66
N GLY A 22 -12.46 -7.20 -4.45
CA GLY A 22 -13.72 -7.71 -4.99
C GLY A 22 -14.36 -6.77 -6.00
N TRP A 23 -15.64 -6.99 -6.27
CA TRP A 23 -16.44 -6.23 -7.27
C TRP A 23 -17.54 -5.36 -6.64
N GLU A 24 -17.90 -5.62 -5.37
CA GLU A 24 -18.97 -4.96 -4.64
C GLU A 24 -18.55 -4.71 -3.18
N GLY A 25 -19.22 -3.79 -2.50
CA GLY A 25 -18.94 -3.42 -1.11
C GLY A 25 -17.91 -2.30 -0.96
N GLU A 26 -17.61 -1.94 0.29
CA GLU A 26 -16.88 -0.71 0.63
C GLU A 26 -15.52 -0.59 -0.06
N LEU A 27 -14.75 -1.69 -0.11
CA LEU A 27 -13.44 -1.66 -0.78
C LEU A 27 -13.58 -1.48 -2.29
N ALA A 28 -14.56 -2.12 -2.93
CA ALA A 28 -14.78 -2.01 -4.36
C ALA A 28 -15.25 -0.59 -4.74
N GLU A 29 -16.15 -0.01 -3.95
CA GLU A 29 -16.61 1.37 -4.11
C GLU A 29 -15.46 2.37 -3.91
N ARG A 30 -14.61 2.14 -2.91
CA ARG A 30 -13.51 3.06 -2.56
C ARG A 30 -12.29 2.93 -3.47
N TYR A 31 -11.91 1.72 -3.85
CA TYR A 31 -10.61 1.44 -4.48
C TYR A 31 -10.69 0.68 -5.81
N GLY A 32 -11.86 0.21 -6.25
CA GLY A 32 -11.99 -0.70 -7.39
C GLY A 32 -11.37 -0.19 -8.71
N ARG A 33 -11.25 1.14 -8.89
CA ARG A 33 -10.63 1.76 -10.07
C ARG A 33 -9.16 2.14 -9.89
N LEU A 34 -8.63 2.01 -8.68
CA LEU A 34 -7.30 2.49 -8.29
C LEU A 34 -6.29 1.35 -8.11
N LEU A 35 -6.68 0.10 -8.36
CA LEU A 35 -5.86 -1.05 -8.03
C LEU A 35 -4.53 -1.11 -8.83
N PRO A 36 -3.43 -1.56 -8.21
CA PRO A 36 -3.27 -1.84 -6.78
C PRO A 36 -3.16 -0.56 -5.94
N VAL A 37 -3.69 -0.59 -4.70
CA VAL A 37 -3.62 0.52 -3.72
C VAL A 37 -2.81 0.08 -2.51
N LEU A 38 -1.94 0.96 -2.01
CA LEU A 38 -1.18 0.77 -0.77
C LEU A 38 -1.76 1.65 0.33
N VAL A 39 -2.13 1.05 1.46
CA VAL A 39 -2.73 1.73 2.61
C VAL A 39 -1.95 1.37 3.87
N LEU A 40 -1.75 2.35 4.76
CA LEU A 40 -1.26 2.13 6.12
C LEU A 40 -2.29 2.71 7.10
N ASP A 41 -2.78 1.91 8.04
CA ASP A 41 -3.76 2.31 9.06
C ASP A 41 -5.00 3.06 8.53
N GLY A 42 -5.45 2.69 7.32
CA GLY A 42 -6.61 3.31 6.66
C GLY A 42 -6.30 4.55 5.83
N GLU A 43 -5.06 5.05 5.86
CA GLU A 43 -4.58 6.14 5.00
C GLU A 43 -3.95 5.60 3.72
N GLU A 44 -4.43 6.08 2.57
CA GLU A 44 -3.86 5.75 1.28
C GLU A 44 -2.49 6.41 1.08
N ILE A 45 -1.48 5.60 0.81
CA ILE A 45 -0.13 6.04 0.48
C ILE A 45 -0.03 6.34 -1.02
N CYS A 46 -0.38 5.36 -1.85
CA CYS A 46 -0.29 5.47 -3.31
C CYS A 46 -1.14 4.40 -4.00
N HIS A 47 -1.39 4.59 -5.30
CA HIS A 47 -2.12 3.65 -6.14
C HIS A 47 -1.50 3.53 -7.54
N TYR A 48 -1.84 2.48 -8.29
CA TYR A 48 -1.22 2.01 -9.54
C TYR A 48 0.27 1.60 -9.43
N PHE A 49 1.13 2.53 -9.03
CA PHE A 49 2.57 2.35 -8.90
C PHE A 49 3.04 2.63 -7.47
N LEU A 50 4.16 2.01 -7.09
CA LEU A 50 4.72 2.24 -5.77
C LEU A 50 5.42 3.61 -5.73
N ASP A 51 4.90 4.52 -4.92
CA ASP A 51 5.61 5.72 -4.52
C ASP A 51 6.56 5.39 -3.36
N ARG A 52 7.84 5.14 -3.70
CA ARG A 52 8.86 4.85 -2.70
C ARG A 52 9.12 6.04 -1.79
N ALA A 53 9.10 7.27 -2.31
CA ALA A 53 9.45 8.45 -1.52
C ALA A 53 8.40 8.68 -0.43
N ARG A 54 7.11 8.64 -0.80
CA ARG A 54 6.02 8.80 0.17
C ARG A 54 5.98 7.66 1.20
N LEU A 55 6.18 6.41 0.77
CA LEU A 55 6.27 5.28 1.70
C LEU A 55 7.38 5.49 2.74
N MET A 56 8.58 5.90 2.29
CA MET A 56 9.70 6.16 3.21
C MET A 56 9.40 7.28 4.19
N THR A 57 8.79 8.38 3.73
CA THR A 57 8.39 9.49 4.61
C THR A 57 7.46 9.02 5.72
N ILE A 58 6.46 8.19 5.38
CA ILE A 58 5.48 7.70 6.35
C ILE A 58 6.12 6.71 7.33
N LEU A 59 6.90 5.74 6.86
CA LEU A 59 7.53 4.74 7.73
C LEU A 59 8.59 5.33 8.68
N VAL A 60 9.26 6.42 8.28
CA VAL A 60 10.22 7.11 9.16
C VAL A 60 9.50 8.01 10.17
N ALA A 61 8.33 8.54 9.81
CA ALA A 61 7.51 9.37 10.71
C ALA A 61 6.72 8.53 11.74
N ASN A 62 6.44 7.26 11.45
CA ASN A 62 5.81 6.28 12.34
C ASN A 62 6.76 5.08 12.55
N PRO A 63 7.76 5.20 13.46
CA PRO A 63 8.68 4.12 13.78
C PRO A 63 8.04 2.99 14.60
#